data_AF-A0A519ZKW1-F1
#
_entry.id   AF-A0A519ZKW1-F1
#
_cell.length_a   1.000
_cell.length_b   1.000
_cell.length_c   1.000
_cell.angle_alpha   90.00
_cell.angle_beta   90.00
_cell.angle_gamma   90.00
#
_symmetry.space_group_name_H-M   'P 1'
#
loop_
_entity.id
_entity.type
_entity.pdbx_description
1 polymer ?
#
loop_
_entity_poly.entity_id
_entity_poly.type
_entity_poly.pdbx_seq_one_letter_code
_entity_poly.pdbx_strand_id
1 'polypeptide(L)'
;MSPSLKISRSALAAASVFAALCALPAASMAQADAPASSAQEALPIVPPEGAGQYYIVTRADRRQCVAPGCGGYYVKAVNQLLTLCADGSKQYDCHAYKLDTLALGLNEKQLEALTKHYGSGKALVRGELTLVPLSDTARFSVTGLIASEAWLGQGLRKPVGSFYNVKDNGVRCITYPCPSYNEHKLNTRQTRAIAGIDLTHSGAAQERIDAGFQALTSPGGLLAAGVHTVITGPAGRGTQLLASEFYLPLVGDKP
;
A
#
# COMPACT_ATOMS: atom_id res chain seq x y z
N MET A 1 -18.34 42.22 -20.67
CA MET A 1 -19.71 42.38 -20.12
C MET A 1 -20.06 41.12 -19.36
N SER A 2 -19.93 41.16 -18.04
CA SER A 2 -20.49 40.23 -17.07
C SER A 2 -20.96 41.08 -15.88
N PRO A 3 -22.21 40.99 -15.41
CA PRO A 3 -22.63 41.81 -14.29
C PRO A 3 -22.29 41.14 -12.95
N SER A 4 -21.76 41.97 -12.05
CA SER A 4 -21.59 41.70 -10.63
C SER A 4 -22.94 41.57 -9.92
N LEU A 5 -23.04 40.63 -8.98
CA LEU A 5 -24.08 40.63 -7.96
C LEU A 5 -23.44 40.88 -6.59
N LYS A 6 -23.74 42.03 -5.98
CA LYS A 6 -23.39 42.42 -4.61
C LYS A 6 -24.64 42.35 -3.74
N ILE A 7 -24.62 41.60 -2.64
CA ILE A 7 -25.54 41.75 -1.49
C ILE A 7 -24.73 41.29 -0.26
N SER A 8 -24.18 42.17 0.57
CA SER A 8 -24.75 43.02 1.64
C SER A 8 -24.53 42.40 3.02
N ARG A 9 -24.00 43.24 3.92
CA ARG A 9 -23.58 42.95 5.28
C ARG A 9 -24.79 42.91 6.22
N SER A 10 -24.73 42.08 7.25
CA SER A 10 -25.44 42.33 8.51
C SER A 10 -24.62 41.74 9.67
N ALA A 11 -24.52 42.54 10.73
CA ALA A 11 -23.64 42.41 11.88
C ALA A 11 -24.42 42.02 13.15
N LEU A 12 -23.71 42.06 14.28
CA LEU A 12 -24.10 41.91 15.70
C LEU A 12 -23.92 40.49 16.27
N ALA A 13 -22.95 40.27 17.16
CA ALA A 13 -22.91 40.58 18.62
C ALA A 13 -23.56 39.42 19.42
N ALA A 14 -23.13 38.97 20.59
CA ALA A 14 -22.08 39.27 21.56
C ALA A 14 -22.05 38.11 22.58
N ALA A 15 -20.92 37.94 23.30
CA ALA A 15 -20.81 37.65 24.76
C ALA A 15 -21.54 36.41 25.35
N SER A 16 -21.09 35.66 26.36
CA SER A 16 -19.95 35.61 27.29
C SER A 16 -20.20 34.40 28.23
N VAL A 17 -19.31 34.18 29.20
CA VAL A 17 -19.47 33.42 30.48
C VAL A 17 -18.88 31.99 30.44
N PHE A 18 -17.66 31.73 30.90
CA PHE A 18 -17.05 31.66 32.26
C PHE A 18 -17.46 30.46 33.15
N ALA A 19 -16.40 29.74 33.54
CA ALA A 19 -16.18 28.98 34.78
C ALA A 19 -17.04 27.74 35.11
N ALA A 20 -16.36 26.58 35.16
CA ALA A 20 -16.66 25.51 36.11
C ALA A 20 -15.35 24.94 36.66
N LEU A 21 -14.92 25.49 37.80
CA LEU A 21 -13.91 24.93 38.69
C LEU A 21 -14.64 23.94 39.62
N CYS A 22 -14.33 22.65 39.54
CA CYS A 22 -14.71 21.68 40.57
C CYS A 22 -13.44 21.01 41.09
N ALA A 23 -13.08 21.38 42.31
CA ALA A 23 -12.12 20.66 43.14
C ALA A 23 -12.81 19.42 43.73
N LEU A 24 -12.09 18.30 43.78
CA LEU A 24 -12.48 17.11 44.54
C LEU A 24 -11.37 16.78 45.56
N PRO A 25 -11.74 16.35 46.79
CA PRO A 25 -10.83 16.10 47.90
C PRO A 25 -10.23 14.68 47.87
N ALA A 26 -9.09 14.55 48.55
CA ALA A 26 -8.38 13.30 48.81
C ALA A 26 -8.93 12.55 50.04
N ALA A 27 -9.24 11.26 49.85
CA ALA A 27 -9.42 10.17 50.84
C ALA A 27 -9.83 8.93 50.02
N SER A 28 -9.53 7.65 50.30
CA SER A 28 -8.77 6.91 51.29
C SER A 28 -8.82 5.43 50.83
N MET A 29 -7.79 4.63 51.17
CA MET A 29 -7.80 3.16 51.32
C MET A 29 -8.23 2.23 50.16
N ALA A 30 -7.29 1.39 49.71
CA ALA A 30 -7.28 -0.07 49.88
C ALA A 30 -6.41 -0.72 48.78
N GLN A 31 -5.19 -1.15 49.14
CA GLN A 31 -4.43 -2.09 48.32
C GLN A 31 -5.15 -3.45 48.39
N ALA A 32 -5.82 -3.82 47.30
CA ALA A 32 -6.18 -5.20 47.05
C ALA A 32 -5.07 -5.80 46.18
N ASP A 33 -4.39 -6.82 46.71
CA ASP A 33 -3.48 -7.68 45.95
C ASP A 33 -4.24 -8.34 44.80
N ALA A 34 -4.02 -7.84 43.59
CA ALA A 34 -4.40 -8.52 42.36
C ALA A 34 -3.20 -9.38 41.91
N PRO A 35 -3.40 -10.67 41.57
CA PRO A 35 -2.33 -11.46 41.00
C PRO A 35 -1.91 -10.83 39.67
N ALA A 36 -0.60 -10.58 39.53
CA ALA A 36 0.01 -10.13 38.29
C ALA A 36 -0.24 -11.18 37.20
N SER A 37 -1.36 -11.04 36.49
CA SER A 37 -1.56 -11.65 35.19
C SER A 37 -0.57 -11.00 34.26
N SER A 38 0.44 -11.76 33.85
CA SER A 38 1.36 -11.40 32.78
C SER A 38 0.59 -11.38 31.46
N ALA A 39 -0.24 -10.36 31.26
CA ALA A 39 -0.64 -9.92 29.96
C ALA A 39 0.60 -9.30 29.33
N GLN A 40 1.35 -10.12 28.61
CA GLN A 40 2.29 -9.63 27.62
C GLN A 40 1.47 -8.85 26.61
N GLU A 41 1.38 -7.55 26.82
CA GLU A 41 0.88 -6.60 25.84
C GLU A 41 1.79 -6.79 24.63
N ALA A 42 1.28 -7.47 23.61
CA ALA A 42 1.96 -7.60 22.34
C ALA A 42 2.11 -6.18 21.81
N LEU A 43 3.30 -5.61 22.02
CA LEU A 43 3.69 -4.33 21.45
C LEU A 43 3.31 -4.36 19.98
N PRO A 44 2.63 -3.32 19.46
CA PRO A 44 2.30 -3.28 18.05
C PRO A 44 3.60 -3.47 17.29
N ILE A 45 3.64 -4.46 16.40
CA ILE A 45 4.73 -4.62 15.43
C ILE A 45 4.64 -3.41 14.51
N VAL A 46 5.24 -2.31 14.95
CA VAL A 46 5.56 -1.17 14.10
C VAL A 46 6.57 -1.74 13.10
N PRO A 47 6.28 -1.71 11.78
CA PRO A 47 7.28 -2.09 10.79
C PRO A 47 8.55 -1.29 11.09
N PRO A 48 9.75 -1.89 11.08
CA PRO A 48 10.96 -1.17 11.41
C PRO A 48 11.03 0.10 10.57
N GLU A 49 11.43 1.21 11.19
CA GLU A 49 11.84 2.40 10.43
C GLU A 49 12.84 1.93 9.35
N GLY A 50 12.47 2.12 8.07
CA GLY A 50 13.16 1.50 6.93
C GLY A 50 12.29 0.58 6.06
N ALA A 51 11.04 0.31 6.44
CA ALA A 51 10.07 -0.36 5.58
C ALA A 51 9.62 0.57 4.44
N GLY A 52 10.27 0.47 3.28
CA GLY A 52 9.91 1.19 2.06
C GLY A 52 8.41 1.10 1.70
N GLN A 53 7.91 2.10 0.97
CA GLN A 53 6.52 2.14 0.50
C GLN A 53 6.34 1.30 -0.77
N TYR A 54 5.11 0.88 -1.04
CA TYR A 54 4.71 0.28 -2.31
C TYR A 54 4.41 1.37 -3.35
N TYR A 55 5.06 1.28 -4.49
CA TYR A 55 4.91 2.19 -5.62
C TYR A 55 4.42 1.47 -6.86
N ILE A 56 3.65 2.19 -7.68
CA ILE A 56 3.26 1.79 -9.03
C ILE A 56 3.70 2.87 -10.03
N VAL A 57 4.11 2.45 -11.23
CA VAL A 57 4.38 3.39 -12.33
C VAL A 57 3.07 3.96 -12.86
N THR A 58 2.99 5.29 -12.94
CA THR A 58 1.85 6.00 -13.54
C THR A 58 2.08 6.29 -15.02
N ARG A 59 3.33 6.60 -15.40
CA ARG A 59 3.74 6.92 -16.77
C ARG A 59 5.25 6.87 -16.95
N ALA A 60 5.70 6.65 -18.17
CA ALA A 60 7.08 6.88 -18.57
C ALA A 60 7.35 8.40 -18.69
N ASP A 61 8.55 8.83 -18.31
CA ASP A 61 8.99 10.19 -18.57
C ASP A 61 9.47 10.32 -20.02
N ARG A 62 8.66 11.00 -20.84
CA ARG A 62 8.90 11.20 -22.28
C ARG A 62 9.37 12.61 -22.61
N ARG A 63 9.79 13.39 -21.62
CA ARG A 63 10.35 14.72 -21.85
C ARG A 63 11.61 14.59 -22.71
N GLN A 64 11.72 15.45 -23.72
CA GLN A 64 12.87 15.51 -24.61
C GLN A 64 13.92 16.46 -24.03
N CYS A 65 14.83 15.92 -23.24
CA CYS A 65 15.91 16.68 -22.61
C CYS A 65 17.18 15.81 -22.50
N VAL A 66 18.26 16.37 -21.95
CA VAL A 66 19.50 15.63 -21.72
C VAL A 66 19.36 14.75 -20.47
N ALA A 67 19.60 13.45 -20.63
CA ALA A 67 19.67 12.51 -19.51
C ALA A 67 20.78 12.94 -18.51
N PRO A 68 20.56 12.80 -17.18
CA PRO A 68 19.45 12.10 -16.51
C PRO A 68 18.28 13.00 -16.07
N GLY A 69 18.21 14.25 -16.55
CA GLY A 69 17.13 15.18 -16.16
C GLY A 69 15.72 14.75 -16.63
N CYS A 70 15.67 13.81 -17.57
CA CYS A 70 14.47 13.17 -18.08
C CYS A 70 14.77 11.72 -18.47
N GLY A 71 13.69 10.96 -18.71
CA GLY A 71 13.72 9.52 -18.87
C GLY A 71 13.34 8.81 -17.57
N GLY A 72 13.34 7.49 -17.57
CA GLY A 72 12.79 6.72 -16.44
C GLY A 72 11.28 6.84 -16.36
N TYR A 73 10.74 6.93 -15.14
CA TYR A 73 9.31 6.80 -14.87
C TYR A 73 8.83 7.78 -13.81
N TYR A 74 7.53 8.04 -13.81
CA TYR A 74 6.85 8.64 -12.68
C TYR A 74 6.19 7.53 -11.86
N VAL A 75 6.38 7.58 -10.54
CA VAL A 75 5.88 6.59 -9.60
C VAL A 75 4.94 7.22 -8.57
N LYS A 76 3.93 6.45 -8.16
CA LYS A 76 2.97 6.85 -7.14
C LYS A 76 2.95 5.85 -6.00
N ALA A 77 3.04 6.34 -4.76
CA ALA A 77 2.78 5.51 -3.59
C ALA A 77 1.31 5.09 -3.59
N VAL A 78 1.04 3.79 -3.66
CA VAL A 78 -0.34 3.28 -3.74
C VAL A 78 -1.11 3.60 -2.46
N ASN A 79 -2.43 3.78 -2.58
CA ASN A 79 -3.34 4.20 -1.50
C ASN A 79 -3.01 5.56 -0.85
N GLN A 80 -2.03 6.31 -1.36
CA GLN A 80 -1.70 7.64 -0.88
C GLN A 80 -2.22 8.73 -1.83
N LEU A 81 -2.70 9.83 -1.25
CA LEU A 81 -3.11 11.00 -2.04
C LEU A 81 -1.88 11.61 -2.74
N LEU A 82 -0.83 11.86 -1.96
CA LEU A 82 0.46 12.38 -2.40
C LEU A 82 1.58 11.39 -2.09
N THR A 83 2.60 11.40 -2.93
CA THR A 83 3.84 10.63 -2.83
C THR A 83 4.94 11.53 -2.27
N LEU A 84 5.68 11.05 -1.28
CA LEU A 84 6.89 11.72 -0.80
C LEU A 84 8.02 11.45 -1.79
N CYS A 85 8.53 12.50 -2.42
CA CYS A 85 9.60 12.44 -3.41
C CYS A 85 10.98 12.43 -2.74
N ALA A 86 12.02 12.05 -3.49
CA ALA A 86 13.39 11.98 -3.00
C ALA A 86 13.97 13.33 -2.52
N ASP A 87 13.41 14.44 -2.99
CA ASP A 87 13.76 15.81 -2.55
C ASP A 87 12.99 16.25 -1.29
N GLY A 88 12.17 15.38 -0.71
CA GLY A 88 11.31 15.67 0.44
C GLY A 88 9.98 16.35 0.09
N SER A 89 9.74 16.71 -1.18
CA SER A 89 8.47 17.29 -1.61
C SER A 89 7.34 16.25 -1.63
N LYS A 90 6.08 16.70 -1.52
CA LYS A 90 4.90 15.85 -1.68
C LYS A 90 4.19 16.18 -2.98
N GLN A 91 4.18 15.24 -3.92
CA GLN A 91 3.59 15.42 -5.26
C GLN A 91 2.60 14.30 -5.59
N TYR A 92 1.83 14.43 -6.67
CA TYR A 92 0.87 13.37 -7.06
C TYR A 92 1.59 12.07 -7.45
N ASP A 93 2.60 12.20 -8.30
CA ASP A 93 3.60 11.21 -8.65
C ASP A 93 4.99 11.86 -8.59
N CYS A 94 6.03 11.06 -8.38
CA CYS A 94 7.42 11.52 -8.29
C CYS A 94 8.24 10.94 -9.44
N HIS A 95 9.17 11.72 -9.97
CA HIS A 95 10.12 11.24 -10.98
C HIS A 95 11.09 10.25 -10.34
N ALA A 96 11.30 9.12 -10.99
CA ALA A 96 12.30 8.11 -10.66
C ALA A 96 13.06 7.79 -11.94
N TYR A 97 14.27 8.30 -12.06
CA TYR A 97 15.11 8.11 -13.23
C TYR A 97 15.57 6.64 -13.35
N LYS A 98 15.93 6.03 -12.21
CA LYS A 98 16.44 4.67 -12.13
C LYS A 98 15.60 3.82 -11.17
N LEU A 99 15.30 2.59 -11.56
CA LEU A 99 14.87 1.54 -10.64
C LEU A 99 16.12 0.72 -10.27
N ASP A 100 16.49 0.72 -9.00
CA ASP A 100 17.59 -0.11 -8.50
C ASP A 100 17.04 -1.43 -7.98
N THR A 101 17.41 -2.52 -8.65
CA THR A 101 16.95 -3.88 -8.36
C THR A 101 18.07 -4.77 -7.81
N LEU A 102 19.22 -4.20 -7.42
CA LEU A 102 20.39 -4.99 -7.03
C LEU A 102 20.08 -5.88 -5.82
N ALA A 103 19.38 -5.34 -4.83
CA ALA A 103 18.97 -6.06 -3.62
C ALA A 103 17.98 -7.19 -3.88
N LEU A 104 17.32 -7.21 -5.04
CA LEU A 104 16.36 -8.25 -5.41
C LEU A 104 17.03 -9.54 -5.88
N GLY A 105 18.33 -9.52 -6.23
CA GLY A 105 19.05 -10.72 -6.68
C GLY A 105 18.43 -11.36 -7.92
N LEU A 106 17.92 -10.57 -8.87
CA LEU A 106 17.25 -11.07 -10.07
C LEU A 106 18.27 -11.58 -11.10
N ASN A 107 17.93 -12.68 -11.78
CA ASN A 107 18.62 -13.07 -13.01
C ASN A 107 18.14 -12.24 -14.21
N GLU A 108 18.81 -12.38 -15.37
CA GLU A 108 18.52 -11.58 -16.57
C GLU A 108 17.06 -11.71 -17.03
N LYS A 109 16.50 -12.92 -17.03
CA LYS A 109 15.10 -13.16 -17.45
C LYS A 109 14.11 -12.50 -16.50
N GLN A 110 14.38 -12.59 -15.19
CA GLN A 110 13.55 -11.95 -14.17
C GLN A 110 13.63 -10.42 -14.27
N LEU A 111 14.81 -9.87 -14.52
CA LEU A 111 15.02 -8.44 -14.72
C LEU A 111 14.29 -7.91 -15.96
N GLU A 112 14.32 -8.65 -17.07
CA GLU A 112 13.58 -8.31 -18.28
C GLU A 112 12.06 -8.33 -18.01
N ALA A 113 11.58 -9.38 -17.35
CA ALA A 113 10.17 -9.50 -16.98
C ALA A 113 9.72 -8.34 -16.08
N LEU A 114 10.51 -8.00 -15.05
CA LEU A 114 10.25 -6.86 -14.18
C LEU A 114 10.23 -5.55 -14.96
N THR A 115 11.23 -5.28 -15.80
CA THR A 115 11.34 -4.04 -16.58
C THR A 115 10.11 -3.85 -17.47
N LYS A 116 9.66 -4.91 -18.14
CA LYS A 116 8.46 -4.89 -18.99
C LYS A 116 7.18 -4.60 -18.19
N HIS A 117 6.99 -5.27 -17.06
CA HIS A 117 5.80 -5.08 -16.24
C HIS A 117 5.82 -3.71 -15.56
N TYR A 118 6.96 -3.30 -15.02
CA TYR A 118 7.15 -2.00 -14.39
C TYR A 118 6.84 -0.85 -15.35
N GLY A 119 7.44 -0.85 -16.55
CA GLY A 119 7.23 0.22 -17.52
C GLY A 119 5.81 0.31 -18.09
N SER A 120 5.01 -0.76 -17.96
CA SER A 120 3.59 -0.79 -18.36
C SER A 120 2.61 -0.54 -17.21
N GLY A 121 3.10 -0.22 -16.00
CA GLY A 121 2.26 -0.05 -14.81
C GLY A 121 1.64 -1.37 -14.30
N LYS A 122 2.22 -2.51 -14.67
CA LYS A 122 1.82 -3.87 -14.28
C LYS A 122 2.77 -4.49 -13.26
N ALA A 123 3.53 -3.69 -12.53
CA ALA A 123 4.32 -4.16 -11.39
C ALA A 123 4.15 -3.22 -10.20
N LEU A 124 4.25 -3.79 -9.00
CA LEU A 124 4.42 -3.05 -7.76
C LEU A 124 5.84 -3.26 -7.26
N VAL A 125 6.45 -2.18 -6.80
CA VAL A 125 7.77 -2.21 -6.18
C VAL A 125 7.64 -1.69 -4.76
N ARG A 126 8.16 -2.45 -3.79
CA ARG A 126 8.37 -1.91 -2.44
C ARG A 126 9.79 -1.35 -2.37
N GLY A 127 9.95 -0.16 -1.84
CA GLY A 127 11.26 0.45 -1.78
C GLY A 127 11.31 1.85 -1.21
N GLU A 128 12.46 2.49 -1.36
CA GLU A 128 12.68 3.87 -0.96
C GLU A 128 12.98 4.73 -2.18
N LEU A 129 12.33 5.90 -2.26
CA LEU A 129 12.60 6.88 -3.30
C LEU A 129 13.58 7.91 -2.74
N THR A 130 14.82 7.87 -3.22
CA THR A 130 15.92 8.66 -2.66
C THR A 130 16.88 9.15 -3.74
N LEU A 131 17.83 10.00 -3.39
CA LEU A 131 18.90 10.44 -4.28
C LEU A 131 20.02 9.40 -4.26
N VAL A 132 20.32 8.81 -5.42
CA VAL A 132 21.37 7.81 -5.60
C VAL A 132 22.43 8.33 -6.58
N PRO A 133 23.72 7.97 -6.43
CA PRO A 133 24.72 8.25 -7.44
C PRO A 133 24.32 7.66 -8.80
N LEU A 134 24.52 8.41 -9.89
CA LEU A 134 24.20 7.88 -11.23
C LEU A 134 25.06 6.65 -11.57
N SER A 135 26.33 6.71 -11.20
CA SER A 135 27.32 5.63 -11.29
C SER A 135 28.32 5.77 -10.15
N ASP A 136 29.14 4.74 -9.94
CA ASP A 136 30.19 4.72 -8.89
C ASP A 136 31.21 5.87 -9.03
N THR A 137 31.34 6.43 -10.23
CA THR A 137 32.27 7.52 -10.56
C THR A 137 31.57 8.87 -10.76
N ALA A 138 30.23 8.91 -10.76
CA ALA A 138 29.48 10.13 -10.97
C ALA A 138 29.55 11.05 -9.75
N ARG A 139 29.79 12.35 -9.99
CA ARG A 139 29.80 13.38 -8.95
C ARG A 139 28.41 13.97 -8.64
N PHE A 140 27.37 13.45 -9.28
CA PHE A 140 26.00 13.94 -9.12
C PHE A 140 25.05 12.78 -8.89
N SER A 141 23.98 13.08 -8.14
CA SER A 141 22.94 12.12 -7.79
C SER A 141 21.69 12.34 -8.64
N VAL A 142 20.93 11.26 -8.82
CA VAL A 142 19.65 11.21 -9.51
C VAL A 142 18.61 10.61 -8.59
N THR A 143 17.32 10.86 -8.86
CA THR A 143 16.26 10.19 -8.12
C THR A 143 16.19 8.72 -8.53
N GLY A 144 16.45 7.83 -7.57
CA GLY A 144 16.35 6.38 -7.72
C GLY A 144 15.28 5.80 -6.81
N LEU A 145 14.60 4.77 -7.29
CA LEU A 145 13.75 3.90 -6.48
C LEU A 145 14.54 2.64 -6.14
N ILE A 146 14.98 2.53 -4.88
CA ILE A 146 15.72 1.36 -4.38
C ILE A 146 14.72 0.29 -3.98
N ALA A 147 14.62 -0.77 -4.80
CA ALA A 147 13.65 -1.83 -4.62
C ALA A 147 14.12 -2.87 -3.59
N SER A 148 13.29 -3.12 -2.59
CA SER A 148 13.43 -4.22 -1.64
C SER A 148 12.51 -5.41 -1.95
N GLU A 149 11.40 -5.16 -2.66
CA GLU A 149 10.51 -6.20 -3.19
C GLU A 149 10.00 -5.80 -4.57
N ALA A 150 9.76 -6.78 -5.43
CA ALA A 150 9.08 -6.58 -6.70
C ALA A 150 7.95 -7.60 -6.87
N TRP A 151 6.84 -7.16 -7.46
CA TRP A 151 5.62 -7.94 -7.62
C TRP A 151 5.08 -7.75 -9.03
N LEU A 152 4.85 -8.85 -9.75
CA LEU A 152 4.40 -8.82 -11.14
C LEU A 152 2.90 -9.05 -11.24
N GLY A 153 2.20 -8.17 -11.94
CA GLY A 153 0.76 -8.29 -12.22
C GLY A 153 0.47 -9.51 -13.09
N GLN A 154 -0.62 -10.21 -12.79
CA GLN A 154 -1.00 -11.46 -13.44
C GLN A 154 -2.27 -11.34 -14.30
N GLY A 155 -3.04 -10.28 -14.07
CA GLY A 155 -4.28 -9.97 -14.74
C GLY A 155 -4.13 -9.20 -16.05
N LEU A 156 -5.26 -9.10 -16.74
CA LEU A 156 -5.37 -8.39 -18.02
C LEU A 156 -5.94 -6.99 -17.84
N ARG A 157 -6.68 -6.76 -16.75
CA ARG A 157 -7.33 -5.48 -16.45
C ARG A 157 -6.37 -4.50 -15.79
N LYS A 158 -6.76 -3.22 -15.78
CA LYS A 158 -6.05 -2.20 -15.01
C LYS A 158 -6.43 -2.31 -13.54
N PRO A 159 -5.50 -2.03 -12.60
CA PRO A 159 -5.84 -2.01 -11.18
C PRO A 159 -6.84 -0.89 -10.88
N VAL A 160 -7.92 -1.23 -10.20
CA VAL A 160 -8.99 -0.34 -9.76
C VAL A 160 -9.20 -0.53 -8.26
N GLY A 161 -9.52 0.56 -7.57
CA GLY A 161 -9.80 0.55 -6.13
C GLY A 161 -8.53 0.71 -5.30
N SER A 162 -8.50 0.06 -4.15
CA SER A 162 -7.37 0.11 -3.23
C SER A 162 -6.48 -1.12 -3.37
N PHE A 163 -5.23 -0.97 -2.96
CA PHE A 163 -4.23 -2.03 -2.99
C PHE A 163 -4.08 -2.68 -1.62
N TYR A 164 -4.02 -4.00 -1.58
CA TYR A 164 -3.97 -4.79 -0.36
C TYR A 164 -2.89 -5.86 -0.46
N ASN A 165 -2.25 -6.18 0.66
CA ASN A 165 -1.60 -7.48 0.87
C ASN A 165 -2.62 -8.41 1.52
N VAL A 166 -2.83 -9.60 0.98
CA VAL A 166 -3.84 -10.56 1.43
C VAL A 166 -3.15 -11.88 1.77
N LYS A 167 -3.49 -12.45 2.93
CA LYS A 167 -2.95 -13.71 3.44
C LYS A 167 -4.06 -14.57 4.03
N ASP A 168 -3.92 -15.88 3.88
CA ASP A 168 -4.70 -16.85 4.65
C ASP A 168 -4.37 -16.68 6.14
N ASN A 169 -5.39 -16.63 6.99
CA ASN A 169 -5.22 -16.44 8.43
C ASN A 169 -5.35 -17.74 9.24
N GLY A 170 -5.42 -18.89 8.56
CA GLY A 170 -5.54 -20.21 9.17
C GLY A 170 -6.96 -20.62 9.54
N VAL A 171 -7.95 -19.72 9.48
CA VAL A 171 -9.34 -20.06 9.77
C VAL A 171 -9.87 -21.01 8.70
N ARG A 172 -10.48 -22.12 9.13
CA ARG A 172 -11.13 -23.11 8.25
C ARG A 172 -12.64 -23.00 8.40
N CYS A 173 -13.30 -22.80 7.27
CA CYS A 173 -14.74 -22.57 7.22
C CYS A 173 -15.53 -23.84 7.52
N ILE A 174 -16.39 -23.82 8.54
CA ILE A 174 -17.46 -24.83 8.68
C ILE A 174 -18.65 -24.42 7.81
N THR A 175 -19.04 -23.14 7.91
CA THR A 175 -20.16 -22.56 7.18
C THR A 175 -19.75 -21.23 6.55
N TYR A 176 -20.03 -21.06 5.26
CA TYR A 176 -19.72 -19.84 4.50
C TYR A 176 -20.78 -18.74 4.69
N PRO A 177 -20.43 -17.45 4.72
CA PRO A 177 -19.08 -16.85 4.67
C PRO A 177 -18.36 -16.89 6.02
N CYS A 178 -17.04 -17.09 6.02
CA CYS A 178 -16.19 -17.00 7.22
C CYS A 178 -14.94 -16.16 6.91
N PRO A 179 -14.43 -15.35 7.87
CA PRO A 179 -13.29 -14.47 7.64
C PRO A 179 -11.95 -15.23 7.60
N SER A 180 -11.69 -15.97 6.53
CA SER A 180 -10.51 -16.84 6.34
C SER A 180 -9.25 -16.14 5.84
N TYR A 181 -9.34 -14.85 5.50
CA TYR A 181 -8.21 -14.07 5.03
C TYR A 181 -8.04 -12.80 5.84
N ASN A 182 -6.80 -12.40 6.07
CA ASN A 182 -6.45 -11.08 6.55
C ASN A 182 -5.94 -10.26 5.37
N GLU A 183 -6.51 -9.08 5.17
CA GLU A 183 -6.01 -8.07 4.23
C GLU A 183 -5.41 -6.89 4.99
N HIS A 184 -4.31 -6.38 4.47
CA HIS A 184 -3.65 -5.18 4.94
C HIS A 184 -3.60 -4.17 3.80
N LYS A 185 -4.19 -2.99 4.00
CA LYS A 185 -4.20 -1.94 2.98
C LYS A 185 -2.81 -1.32 2.88
N LEU A 186 -2.18 -1.48 1.72
CA LEU A 186 -0.79 -1.09 1.49
C LEU A 186 -0.55 0.39 1.81
N ASN A 187 0.64 0.69 2.35
CA ASN A 187 1.05 2.03 2.79
C ASN A 187 0.15 2.64 3.87
N THR A 188 -0.64 1.85 4.60
CA THR A 188 -1.45 2.32 5.72
C THR A 188 -1.34 1.36 6.91
N ARG A 189 -1.96 1.67 8.05
CA ARG A 189 -2.08 0.73 9.18
C ARG A 189 -3.38 -0.07 9.17
N GLN A 190 -4.21 0.09 8.13
CA GLN A 190 -5.54 -0.51 8.10
C GLN A 190 -5.43 -1.99 7.74
N THR A 191 -6.06 -2.82 8.59
CA THR A 191 -6.16 -4.27 8.40
C THR A 191 -7.61 -4.68 8.59
N ARG A 192 -8.04 -5.72 7.88
CA ARG A 192 -9.37 -6.28 7.97
C ARG A 192 -9.32 -7.78 7.74
N ALA A 193 -10.23 -8.54 8.36
CA ALA A 193 -10.48 -9.91 7.96
C ALA A 193 -11.61 -9.95 6.91
N ILE A 194 -11.39 -10.64 5.80
CA ILE A 194 -12.35 -10.82 4.72
C ILE A 194 -12.70 -12.29 4.55
N ALA A 195 -13.91 -12.55 4.08
CA ALA A 195 -14.43 -13.89 3.91
C ALA A 195 -14.13 -14.53 2.55
N GLY A 196 -13.56 -13.76 1.63
CA GLY A 196 -13.15 -14.29 0.34
C GLY A 196 -12.35 -13.29 -0.47
N ILE A 197 -11.70 -13.81 -1.51
CA ILE A 197 -11.08 -13.04 -2.58
C ILE A 197 -11.49 -13.68 -3.91
N ASP A 198 -11.88 -12.86 -4.88
CA ASP A 198 -12.16 -13.30 -6.25
C ASP A 198 -11.08 -12.76 -7.19
N LEU A 199 -10.21 -13.66 -7.65
CA LEU A 199 -9.14 -13.37 -8.60
C LEU A 199 -9.60 -13.47 -10.06
N THR A 200 -10.72 -14.13 -10.33
CA THR A 200 -11.24 -14.34 -11.69
C THR A 200 -11.63 -13.01 -12.33
N HIS A 201 -12.07 -12.04 -11.52
CA HIS A 201 -12.40 -10.70 -11.97
C HIS A 201 -11.23 -9.93 -12.59
N SER A 202 -9.98 -10.35 -12.37
CA SER A 202 -8.79 -9.76 -13.01
C SER A 202 -8.67 -10.09 -14.50
N GLY A 203 -9.39 -11.13 -14.97
CA GLY A 203 -9.27 -11.67 -16.32
C GLY A 203 -7.98 -12.47 -16.54
N ALA A 204 -7.24 -12.84 -15.49
CA ALA A 204 -6.09 -13.72 -15.60
C ALA A 204 -6.47 -15.12 -16.08
N ALA A 205 -5.52 -15.84 -16.69
CA ALA A 205 -5.68 -17.25 -17.03
C ALA A 205 -5.78 -18.11 -15.76
N GLN A 206 -6.41 -19.30 -15.86
CA GLN A 206 -6.68 -20.16 -14.70
C GLN A 206 -5.39 -20.56 -13.97
N GLU A 207 -4.32 -20.85 -14.70
CA GLU A 207 -3.03 -21.22 -14.13
C GLU A 207 -2.44 -20.11 -13.26
N ARG A 208 -2.68 -18.85 -13.64
CA ARG A 208 -2.26 -17.68 -12.85
C ARG A 208 -3.15 -17.46 -11.64
N ILE A 209 -4.45 -17.74 -11.77
CA ILE A 209 -5.40 -17.68 -10.65
C ILE A 209 -5.02 -18.72 -9.59
N ASP A 210 -4.70 -19.94 -10.00
CA ASP A 210 -4.27 -21.01 -9.10
C ASP A 210 -2.97 -20.63 -8.37
N ALA A 211 -1.99 -20.07 -9.09
CA ALA A 211 -0.78 -19.52 -8.48
C ALA A 211 -1.09 -18.37 -7.49
N GLY A 212 -2.09 -17.55 -7.78
CA GLY A 212 -2.61 -16.52 -6.88
C GLY A 212 -3.15 -17.10 -5.58
N PHE A 213 -3.95 -18.16 -5.64
CA PHE A 213 -4.46 -18.85 -4.45
C PHE A 213 -3.36 -19.54 -3.65
N GLN A 214 -2.34 -20.09 -4.31
CA GLN A 214 -1.14 -20.63 -3.64
C GLN A 214 -0.34 -19.53 -2.93
N ALA A 215 -0.25 -18.33 -3.50
CA ALA A 215 0.45 -17.22 -2.89
C ALA A 215 -0.21 -16.72 -1.59
N LEU A 216 -1.52 -16.91 -1.41
CA LEU A 216 -2.22 -16.51 -0.18
C LEU A 216 -1.72 -17.24 1.07
N THR A 217 -1.21 -18.47 0.91
CA THR A 217 -0.65 -19.27 2.02
C THR A 217 0.85 -19.07 2.18
N SER A 218 1.50 -18.36 1.26
CA SER A 218 2.93 -18.05 1.31
C SER A 218 3.23 -16.94 2.34
N PRO A 219 4.43 -16.89 2.95
CA PRO A 219 4.77 -15.87 3.95
C PRO A 219 4.60 -14.42 3.46
N GLY A 220 4.86 -14.16 2.18
CA GLY A 220 4.66 -12.85 1.54
C GLY A 220 3.19 -12.52 1.25
N GLY A 221 2.33 -13.53 1.14
CA GLY A 221 0.95 -13.37 0.70
C GLY A 221 0.83 -13.02 -0.78
N LEU A 222 -0.34 -12.50 -1.12
CA LEU A 222 -0.70 -11.99 -2.44
C LEU A 222 -0.89 -10.47 -2.37
N LEU A 223 -0.43 -9.70 -3.36
CA LEU A 223 -0.91 -8.32 -3.51
C LEU A 223 -2.11 -8.28 -4.46
N ALA A 224 -3.13 -7.49 -4.14
CA ALA A 224 -4.31 -7.34 -4.96
C ALA A 224 -4.79 -5.89 -5.01
N ALA A 225 -5.26 -5.45 -6.17
CA ALA A 225 -5.98 -4.20 -6.35
C ALA A 225 -7.45 -4.51 -6.58
N GLY A 226 -8.34 -3.96 -5.76
CA GLY A 226 -9.75 -4.28 -5.88
C GLY A 226 -10.69 -3.43 -5.05
N VAL A 227 -11.96 -3.82 -5.13
CA VAL A 227 -13.07 -3.26 -4.35
C VAL A 227 -13.74 -4.35 -3.55
N HIS A 228 -14.33 -4.00 -2.41
CA HIS A 228 -15.05 -4.95 -1.59
C HIS A 228 -16.51 -5.07 -2.03
N THR A 229 -17.01 -6.30 -2.01
CA THR A 229 -18.43 -6.63 -2.18
C THR A 229 -18.93 -7.43 -0.98
N VAL A 230 -20.24 -7.50 -0.83
CA VAL A 230 -20.88 -8.33 0.19
C VAL A 230 -21.29 -9.66 -0.43
N ILE A 231 -20.91 -10.74 0.24
CA ILE A 231 -21.33 -12.11 -0.06
C ILE A 231 -22.27 -12.60 1.04
N THR A 232 -23.24 -13.44 0.68
CA THR A 232 -24.24 -13.99 1.61
C THR A 232 -24.22 -15.51 1.52
N GLY A 233 -24.40 -16.17 2.65
CA GLY A 233 -24.49 -17.62 2.76
C GLY A 233 -25.12 -18.04 4.08
N PRO A 234 -25.11 -19.33 4.41
CA PRO A 234 -25.78 -19.82 5.62
C PRO A 234 -25.22 -19.26 6.94
N ALA A 235 -23.97 -18.76 6.96
CA ALA A 235 -23.39 -18.05 8.10
C ALA A 235 -23.73 -16.54 8.14
N GLY A 236 -24.64 -16.07 7.28
CA GLY A 236 -25.02 -14.66 7.16
C GLY A 236 -24.23 -13.94 6.06
N ARG A 237 -23.69 -12.76 6.38
CA ARG A 237 -23.03 -11.86 5.43
C ARG A 237 -21.53 -11.80 5.70
N GLY A 238 -20.74 -11.80 4.62
CA GLY A 238 -19.29 -11.62 4.65
C GLY A 238 -18.84 -10.57 3.65
N THR A 239 -17.59 -10.15 3.77
CA THR A 239 -16.94 -9.25 2.81
C THR A 239 -16.03 -10.05 1.89
N GLN A 240 -16.09 -9.81 0.59
CA GLN A 240 -15.18 -10.39 -0.40
C GLN A 240 -14.40 -9.28 -1.10
N LEU A 241 -13.11 -9.48 -1.33
CA LEU A 241 -12.32 -8.61 -2.20
C LEU A 241 -12.47 -9.07 -3.65
N LEU A 242 -13.05 -8.22 -4.51
CA LEU A 242 -13.13 -8.43 -5.94
C LEU A 242 -11.87 -7.85 -6.59
N ALA A 243 -10.91 -8.70 -6.95
CA ALA A 243 -9.61 -8.27 -7.45
C ALA A 243 -9.68 -7.93 -8.94
N SER A 244 -9.46 -6.65 -9.26
CA SER A 244 -9.28 -6.17 -10.64
C SER A 244 -7.90 -6.51 -11.20
N GLU A 245 -6.91 -6.69 -10.33
CA GLU A 245 -5.55 -7.10 -10.64
C GLU A 245 -4.94 -7.76 -9.40
N PHE A 246 -4.02 -8.70 -9.58
CA PHE A 246 -3.25 -9.30 -8.50
C PHE A 246 -1.81 -9.52 -8.92
N TYR A 247 -0.92 -9.48 -7.94
CA TYR A 247 0.52 -9.48 -8.17
C TYR A 247 1.17 -10.58 -7.36
N LEU A 248 2.03 -11.35 -8.03
CA LEU A 248 2.83 -12.40 -7.43
C LEU A 248 4.25 -11.87 -7.14
N PRO A 249 4.88 -12.30 -6.04
CA PRO A 249 6.21 -11.86 -5.70
C PRO A 249 7.22 -12.37 -6.72
N LEU A 250 8.14 -11.50 -7.12
CA LEU A 250 9.30 -11.88 -7.91
C LEU A 250 10.46 -12.10 -6.95
N VAL A 251 10.78 -13.36 -6.68
CA VAL A 251 11.90 -13.76 -5.82
C VAL A 251 13.13 -13.97 -6.69
N GLY A 252 14.26 -13.39 -6.30
CA GLY A 252 15.51 -13.55 -7.02
C GLY A 252 16.05 -14.97 -6.91
N ASP A 253 16.44 -15.53 -8.06
CA ASP A 253 17.06 -16.86 -8.16
C ASP A 253 18.51 -16.75 -8.65
N LYS A 254 19.20 -15.64 -8.34
CA LYS A 254 20.61 -15.49 -8.70
C LYS A 254 21.42 -16.59 -7.99
N PRO A 255 22.17 -17.42 -8.74
CA PRO A 255 23.03 -18.45 -8.15
C PRO A 255 24.17 -17.82 -7.32
#